data_AF-A0A8S8YDQ3-F1
#
_entry.id   AF-A0A8S8YDQ3-F1
#
_cell.length_a   1.000
_cell.length_b   1.000
_cell.length_c   1.000
_cell.angle_alpha   90.00
_cell.angle_beta   90.00
_cell.angle_gamma   90.00
#
_symmetry.space_group_name_H-M   'P 1'
#
loop_
_entity.id
_entity.type
_entity.pdbx_description
1 polymer ?
#
loop_
_entity_poly.entity_id
_entity_poly.type
_entity_poly.pdbx_seq_one_letter_code
_entity_poly.pdbx_strand_id
1 'polypeptide(L)'
;MSVNNIIEIDDELRILGTAHVSSESVELVRNQIEEWGPDLVAVELCPSRMAALTEPESLESEDLLKIIKEGRSAMILLQSALAAQQRRMGISSGEKPGAELLAAVNAAEESDIPVEMIDRDVVITLRRAWKKMGMVEKWRILNAILWEEDDEEVSIDEILGDSDLLSSMMEEAREVAPRAGEVLIDERDSFLAGRIQQIRGKGKVLVVIGAGHLSGVVQNLGEPAFETTSRLAELSEEPPKSVWPIALMAAIPVFLLGTVGWMAYNGEMEELKQTAQTWLALNALLAGLGVLIARGHPLSILVGAIASPITLLNPTLAAGWFPGVNPAKIASPTGKRAPRKFSRSWTRPRYSGRTEWGGCCW
;
A
#
# COMPACT_ATOMS: atom_id res chain seq x y z
N MET A 1 -4.10 35.17 -4.73
CA MET A 1 -4.94 34.98 -5.93
C MET A 1 -5.97 33.93 -5.55
N SER A 2 -7.28 34.20 -5.58
CA SER A 2 -8.25 33.14 -5.28
C SER A 2 -8.17 32.13 -6.43
N VAL A 3 -7.73 30.92 -6.13
CA VAL A 3 -7.77 29.84 -7.10
C VAL A 3 -9.25 29.58 -7.33
N ASN A 4 -9.73 29.81 -8.56
CA ASN A 4 -11.07 29.39 -8.93
C ASN A 4 -11.07 27.86 -8.91
N ASN A 5 -11.50 27.29 -7.78
CA ASN A 5 -11.60 25.86 -7.57
C ASN A 5 -12.74 25.21 -8.35
N ILE A 6 -13.54 26.01 -9.06
CA ILE A 6 -14.65 25.55 -9.90
C ILE A 6 -14.33 25.90 -11.35
N ILE A 7 -14.40 24.90 -12.22
CA ILE A 7 -14.25 25.03 -13.66
C ILE A 7 -15.51 24.50 -14.32
N GLU A 8 -16.24 25.38 -15.01
CA GLU A 8 -17.34 25.00 -15.89
C GLU A 8 -16.77 24.71 -17.27
N ILE A 9 -16.92 23.48 -17.75
CA ILE A 9 -16.48 23.07 -19.08
C ILE A 9 -17.57 23.39 -20.10
N ASP A 10 -18.81 23.06 -19.76
CA ASP A 10 -20.04 23.34 -20.51
C ASP A 10 -21.26 23.23 -19.57
N ASP A 11 -22.47 23.38 -20.12
CA ASP A 11 -23.73 23.38 -19.36
C ASP A 11 -23.98 22.06 -18.60
N GLU A 12 -23.34 20.96 -19.00
CA GLU A 12 -23.53 19.62 -18.46
C GLU A 12 -22.31 19.11 -17.66
N LEU A 13 -21.16 19.80 -17.67
CA LEU A 13 -19.96 19.37 -16.95
C LEU A 13 -19.34 20.51 -16.12
N ARG A 14 -19.31 20.31 -14.80
CA ARG A 14 -18.59 21.15 -13.84
C ARG A 14 -17.55 20.31 -13.09
N ILE A 15 -16.35 20.83 -12.96
CA ILE A 15 -15.25 20.21 -12.22
C ILE A 15 -14.90 21.08 -11.01
N LEU A 16 -14.91 20.46 -9.84
CA LEU A 16 -14.60 21.04 -8.55
C LEU A 16 -13.28 20.47 -8.03
N GLY A 17 -12.28 21.34 -7.90
CA GLY A 17 -11.00 21.06 -7.27
C GLY A 17 -11.06 21.24 -5.76
N THR A 18 -10.71 20.21 -5.00
CA THR A 18 -10.72 20.23 -3.54
C THR A 18 -9.31 20.13 -2.97
N ALA A 19 -9.02 20.89 -1.92
CA ALA A 19 -7.81 20.73 -1.14
C ALA A 19 -8.06 19.64 -0.08
N HIS A 20 -7.12 18.69 0.04
CA HIS A 20 -7.21 17.61 1.03
C HIS A 20 -7.13 18.20 2.44
N VAL A 21 -8.03 17.77 3.33
CA VAL A 21 -8.07 18.20 4.75
C VAL A 21 -8.49 19.66 4.96
N SER A 22 -9.41 20.18 4.14
CA SER A 22 -9.98 21.51 4.32
C SER A 22 -11.51 21.47 4.48
N SER A 23 -11.98 21.99 5.62
CA SER A 23 -13.41 22.19 5.88
C SER A 23 -14.08 23.12 4.86
N GLU A 24 -13.32 24.07 4.31
CA GLU A 24 -13.80 24.94 3.23
C GLU A 24 -14.10 24.13 1.96
N SER A 25 -13.27 23.12 1.63
CA SER A 25 -13.54 22.20 0.50
C SER A 25 -14.81 21.38 0.75
N VAL A 26 -15.00 20.92 1.98
CA VAL A 26 -16.18 20.12 2.37
C VAL A 26 -17.47 20.93 2.24
N GLU A 27 -17.49 22.16 2.75
CA GLU A 27 -18.65 23.06 2.62
C GLU A 27 -18.90 23.44 1.16
N LEU A 28 -17.85 23.75 0.41
CA LEU A 28 -17.95 24.08 -1.01
C LEU A 28 -18.58 22.94 -1.82
N VAL A 29 -18.15 21.70 -1.59
CA VAL A 29 -18.73 20.50 -2.23
C VAL A 29 -20.24 20.41 -1.96
N ARG A 30 -20.65 20.56 -0.69
CA ARG A 30 -22.08 20.49 -0.31
C ARG A 30 -22.89 21.57 -1.00
N ASN A 31 -22.43 22.82 -0.93
CA ASN A 31 -23.10 23.95 -1.57
C ASN A 31 -23.24 23.74 -3.08
N GLN A 32 -22.22 23.21 -3.74
CA GLN A 32 -22.28 22.97 -5.19
C GLN A 32 -23.27 21.86 -5.57
N ILE A 33 -23.39 20.80 -4.76
CA ILE A 33 -24.38 19.75 -4.99
C ILE A 33 -25.80 20.31 -4.81
N GLU A 34 -26.05 21.08 -3.75
CA GLU A 34 -27.35 21.66 -3.45
C GLU A 34 -27.78 22.76 -4.44
N GLU A 35 -26.88 23.69 -4.79
CA GLU A 35 -27.20 24.85 -5.63
C GLU A 35 -27.25 24.53 -7.12
N TRP A 36 -26.33 23.67 -7.60
CA TRP A 36 -26.25 23.38 -9.04
C TRP A 36 -27.22 22.28 -9.46
N GLY A 37 -27.53 21.35 -8.55
CA GLY A 37 -28.41 20.20 -8.79
C GLY A 37 -27.90 19.30 -9.92
N PRO A 38 -26.75 18.62 -9.74
CA PRO A 38 -26.26 17.65 -10.70
C PRO A 38 -27.17 16.42 -10.79
N ASP A 39 -27.23 15.80 -11.96
CA ASP A 39 -27.86 14.49 -12.16
C ASP A 39 -26.91 13.34 -11.77
N LEU A 40 -25.60 13.60 -11.67
CA LEU A 40 -24.55 12.64 -11.31
C LEU A 40 -23.39 13.33 -10.60
N VAL A 41 -22.91 12.74 -9.50
CA VAL A 41 -21.67 13.18 -8.83
C VAL A 41 -20.56 12.16 -9.09
N ALA A 42 -19.46 12.61 -9.67
CA ALA A 42 -18.28 11.78 -9.94
C ALA A 42 -17.15 12.16 -8.97
N VAL A 43 -16.56 11.17 -8.29
CA VAL A 43 -15.53 11.41 -7.26
C VAL A 43 -14.19 10.75 -7.61
N GLU A 44 -13.08 11.42 -7.30
CA GLU A 44 -11.71 10.89 -7.39
C GLU A 44 -11.40 9.80 -6.35
N LEU A 45 -12.27 8.79 -6.29
CA LEU A 45 -12.12 7.61 -5.46
C LEU A 45 -12.23 6.37 -6.32
N CYS A 46 -11.54 5.31 -5.88
CA CYS A 46 -11.71 3.95 -6.37
C CYS A 46 -12.34 3.09 -5.26
N PRO A 47 -12.93 1.93 -5.58
CA PRO A 47 -13.63 1.11 -4.60
C PRO A 47 -12.78 0.74 -3.38
N SER A 48 -11.48 0.45 -3.58
CA SER A 48 -10.56 0.15 -2.49
C SER A 48 -10.32 1.35 -1.57
N ARG A 49 -10.27 2.57 -2.10
CA ARG A 49 -10.10 3.79 -1.28
C ARG A 49 -11.40 4.14 -0.56
N MET A 50 -12.54 3.98 -1.22
CA MET A 50 -13.85 4.19 -0.61
C MET A 50 -14.04 3.25 0.60
N ALA A 51 -13.79 1.96 0.43
CA ALA A 51 -13.87 0.99 1.53
C ALA A 51 -12.95 1.35 2.71
N ALA A 52 -11.73 1.81 2.43
CA ALA A 52 -10.79 2.24 3.46
C ALA A 52 -11.24 3.50 4.22
N LEU A 53 -11.99 4.40 3.58
CA LEU A 53 -12.52 5.62 4.20
C LEU A 53 -13.79 5.35 5.02
N THR A 54 -14.65 4.45 4.57
CA THR A 54 -15.92 4.11 5.22
C THR A 54 -15.75 3.11 6.38
N GLU A 55 -14.86 2.13 6.24
CA GLU A 55 -14.68 1.03 7.20
C GLU A 55 -13.21 0.84 7.63
N PRO A 56 -12.62 1.76 8.43
CA PRO A 56 -11.21 1.68 8.82
C PRO A 56 -10.89 0.57 9.84
N GLU A 57 -11.89 -0.02 10.52
CA GLU A 57 -11.68 -0.97 11.63
C GLU A 57 -12.00 -2.45 11.29
N SER A 58 -12.48 -2.78 10.08
CA SER A 58 -12.92 -4.14 9.73
C SER A 58 -11.81 -5.07 9.23
N LEU A 59 -10.54 -4.69 9.32
CA LEU A 59 -9.41 -5.54 8.92
C LEU A 59 -9.20 -6.68 9.93
N GLU A 60 -10.00 -7.73 9.82
CA GLU A 60 -9.83 -8.96 10.58
C GLU A 60 -8.49 -9.64 10.22
N SER A 61 -7.90 -10.34 11.19
CA SER A 61 -6.61 -11.01 11.01
C SER A 61 -6.60 -12.04 9.88
N GLU A 62 -7.76 -12.59 9.52
CA GLU A 62 -7.92 -13.53 8.41
C GLU A 62 -7.83 -12.83 7.04
N ASP A 63 -8.39 -11.61 6.92
CA ASP A 63 -8.27 -10.79 5.72
C ASP A 63 -6.84 -10.28 5.53
N LEU A 64 -6.13 -9.94 6.61
CA LEU A 64 -4.71 -9.58 6.54
C LEU A 64 -3.87 -10.74 5.95
N LEU A 65 -4.14 -11.98 6.34
CA LEU A 65 -3.43 -13.16 5.81
C LEU A 65 -3.78 -13.44 4.34
N LYS A 66 -5.03 -13.20 3.94
CA LYS A 66 -5.52 -13.36 2.56
C LYS A 66 -4.88 -12.28 1.65
N ILE A 67 -4.83 -11.05 2.12
CA ILE A 67 -4.21 -9.89 1.45
C ILE A 67 -2.68 -10.05 1.34
N ILE A 68 -2.00 -10.58 2.35
CA ILE A 68 -0.56 -10.91 2.29
C ILE A 68 -0.27 -11.97 1.23
N LYS A 69 -1.12 -13.01 1.13
CA LYS A 69 -1.00 -14.06 0.09
C LYS A 69 -1.21 -13.53 -1.32
N GLU A 70 -2.03 -12.49 -1.49
CA GLU A 70 -2.28 -11.84 -2.78
C GLU A 70 -1.20 -10.81 -3.17
N GLY A 71 -0.10 -10.72 -2.41
CA GLY A 71 1.01 -9.80 -2.71
C GLY A 71 0.72 -8.34 -2.35
N ARG A 72 -0.34 -8.07 -1.57
CA ARG A 72 -0.70 -6.75 -1.05
C ARG A 72 -0.04 -6.43 0.30
N SER A 73 0.92 -7.25 0.75
CA SER A 73 1.68 -7.04 1.99
C SER A 73 2.45 -5.73 2.01
N ALA A 74 3.02 -5.32 0.87
CA ALA A 74 3.69 -4.03 0.73
C ALA A 74 2.73 -2.84 0.92
N MET A 75 1.46 -2.99 0.53
CA MET A 75 0.43 -1.95 0.68
C MET A 75 0.02 -1.77 2.13
N ILE A 76 -0.14 -2.85 2.89
CA ILE A 76 -0.44 -2.75 4.33
C ILE A 76 0.72 -2.06 5.04
N LEU A 77 1.97 -2.39 4.69
CA LEU A 77 3.15 -1.76 5.27
C LEU A 77 3.23 -0.27 4.90
N LEU A 78 2.97 0.07 3.63
CA LEU A 78 2.94 1.46 3.18
C LEU A 78 1.79 2.25 3.83
N GLN A 79 0.59 1.69 3.89
CA GLN A 79 -0.56 2.31 4.56
C GLN A 79 -0.34 2.43 6.06
N SER A 80 0.30 1.45 6.71
CA SER A 80 0.64 1.52 8.13
C SER A 80 1.72 2.56 8.40
N ALA A 81 2.73 2.67 7.53
CA ALA A 81 3.77 3.69 7.61
C ALA A 81 3.17 5.09 7.40
N LEU A 82 2.37 5.29 6.34
CA LEU A 82 1.66 6.54 6.07
C LEU A 82 0.70 6.91 7.21
N ALA A 83 -0.08 5.95 7.73
CA ALA A 83 -0.99 6.20 8.85
C ALA A 83 -0.24 6.50 10.16
N ALA A 84 0.92 5.87 10.39
CA ALA A 84 1.76 6.16 11.54
C ALA A 84 2.40 7.55 11.43
N GLN A 85 2.84 7.94 10.24
CA GLN A 85 3.35 9.27 9.95
C GLN A 85 2.24 10.32 10.10
N GLN A 86 1.03 10.06 9.58
CA GLN A 86 -0.14 10.91 9.74
C GLN A 86 -0.52 11.13 11.21
N ARG A 87 -0.42 10.09 12.05
CA ARG A 87 -0.62 10.21 13.51
C ARG A 87 0.47 11.02 14.21
N ARG A 88 1.71 10.96 13.71
CA ARG A 88 2.84 11.77 14.19
C ARG A 88 2.76 13.23 13.72
N MET A 89 2.18 13.47 12.54
CA MET A 89 2.04 14.78 11.90
C MET A 89 0.91 15.66 12.48
N GLY A 90 0.14 15.19 13.48
CA GLY A 90 -0.74 16.04 14.28
C GLY A 90 -1.70 16.95 13.49
N ILE A 91 -2.18 16.53 12.31
CA ILE A 91 -3.08 17.31 11.46
C ILE A 91 -4.29 17.77 12.29
N SER A 92 -4.33 19.06 12.58
CA SER A 92 -5.25 19.72 13.50
C SER A 92 -6.44 20.40 12.81
N SER A 93 -6.51 20.34 11.47
CA SER A 93 -7.79 20.40 10.78
C SER A 93 -8.50 19.10 11.16
N GLY A 94 -9.58 19.15 11.93
CA GLY A 94 -10.25 17.97 12.51
C GLY A 94 -10.83 16.97 11.49
N GLU A 95 -10.44 17.05 10.23
CA GLU A 95 -10.91 16.27 9.10
C GLU A 95 -9.88 15.24 8.66
N LYS A 96 -10.36 14.04 8.31
CA LYS A 96 -9.51 12.95 7.82
C LYS A 96 -9.10 13.24 6.36
N PRO A 97 -7.90 12.86 5.90
CA PRO A 97 -7.58 12.91 4.47
C PRO A 97 -8.63 12.17 3.64
N GLY A 98 -9.18 12.82 2.62
CA GLY A 98 -10.30 12.29 1.82
C GLY A 98 -11.68 12.61 2.38
N ALA A 99 -11.80 13.41 3.44
CA ALA A 99 -13.08 13.88 3.98
C ALA A 99 -13.88 14.69 2.96
N GLU A 100 -13.22 15.46 2.10
CA GLU A 100 -13.84 16.24 1.03
C GLU A 100 -14.52 15.34 -0.03
N LEU A 101 -13.87 14.23 -0.39
CA LEU A 101 -14.43 13.27 -1.33
C LEU A 101 -15.56 12.45 -0.68
N LEU A 102 -15.41 12.07 0.59
CA LEU A 102 -16.48 11.38 1.33
C LEU A 102 -17.69 12.29 1.55
N ALA A 103 -17.46 13.59 1.79
CA ALA A 103 -18.54 14.57 1.89
C ALA A 103 -19.31 14.70 0.58
N ALA A 104 -18.64 14.64 -0.58
CA ALA A 104 -19.30 14.60 -1.89
C ALA A 104 -20.21 13.38 -2.04
N VAL A 105 -19.72 12.20 -1.64
CA VAL A 105 -20.51 10.95 -1.67
C VAL A 105 -21.73 11.07 -0.77
N ASN A 106 -21.53 11.45 0.50
CA ASN A 106 -22.63 11.55 1.47
C ASN A 106 -23.68 12.58 1.04
N ALA A 107 -23.27 13.75 0.57
CA ALA A 107 -24.19 14.80 0.13
C ALA A 107 -25.00 14.40 -1.11
N ALA A 108 -24.39 13.66 -2.03
CA ALA A 108 -25.08 13.08 -3.17
C ALA A 108 -26.09 12.01 -2.75
N GLU A 109 -25.72 11.11 -1.83
CA GLU A 109 -26.63 10.09 -1.28
C GLU A 109 -27.82 10.72 -0.52
N GLU A 110 -27.57 11.77 0.28
CA GLU A 110 -28.62 12.52 0.98
C GLU A 110 -29.62 13.18 0.01
N SER A 111 -29.15 13.53 -1.20
CA SER A 111 -29.95 14.17 -2.25
C SER A 111 -30.53 13.18 -3.28
N ASP A 112 -30.36 11.86 -3.07
CA ASP A 112 -30.75 10.79 -4.00
C ASP A 112 -30.11 10.93 -5.41
N ILE A 113 -28.89 11.50 -5.46
CA ILE A 113 -28.11 11.69 -6.69
C ILE A 113 -27.14 10.51 -6.82
N PRO A 114 -27.07 9.83 -7.98
CA PRO A 114 -26.14 8.74 -8.19
C PRO A 114 -24.68 9.20 -8.11
N VAL A 115 -23.83 8.34 -7.56
CA VAL A 115 -22.39 8.57 -7.40
C VAL A 115 -21.59 7.63 -8.29
N GLU A 116 -20.59 8.15 -9.01
CA GLU A 116 -19.67 7.35 -9.82
C GLU A 116 -18.20 7.55 -9.39
N MET A 117 -17.52 6.44 -9.15
CA MET A 117 -16.09 6.42 -8.86
C MET A 117 -15.29 6.49 -10.17
N ILE A 118 -14.44 7.50 -10.30
CA ILE A 118 -13.68 7.75 -11.53
C ILE A 118 -12.16 7.55 -11.39
N ASP A 119 -11.66 7.18 -10.22
CA ASP A 119 -10.22 6.94 -10.03
C ASP A 119 -9.83 5.48 -10.32
N ARG A 120 -8.55 5.30 -10.66
CA ARG A 120 -7.96 3.98 -10.89
C ARG A 120 -7.72 3.28 -9.56
N ASP A 121 -7.72 1.95 -9.58
CA ASP A 121 -7.32 1.17 -8.42
C ASP A 121 -5.90 1.58 -7.95
N VAL A 122 -5.79 1.89 -6.66
CA VAL A 122 -4.56 2.41 -6.06
C VAL A 122 -3.39 1.41 -6.19
N VAL A 123 -3.67 0.11 -6.17
CA VAL A 123 -2.66 -0.94 -6.30
C VAL A 123 -2.11 -0.97 -7.74
N ILE A 124 -2.99 -0.83 -8.74
CA ILE A 124 -2.57 -0.73 -10.14
C ILE A 124 -1.70 0.51 -10.34
N THR A 125 -2.14 1.67 -9.85
CA THR A 125 -1.42 2.93 -9.93
C THR A 125 -0.01 2.82 -9.33
N LEU A 126 0.12 2.26 -8.12
CA LEU A 126 1.42 2.10 -7.46
C LEU A 126 2.33 1.08 -8.16
N ARG A 127 1.77 -0.03 -8.68
CA ARG A 127 2.54 -1.01 -9.47
C ARG A 127 3.08 -0.40 -10.75
N ARG A 128 2.28 0.41 -11.45
CA ARG A 128 2.70 1.12 -12.66
C ARG A 128 3.81 2.12 -12.34
N ALA A 129 3.65 2.91 -11.27
CA ALA A 129 4.68 3.85 -10.81
C ALA A 129 5.99 3.11 -10.51
N TRP A 130 5.94 2.03 -9.73
CA TRP A 130 7.12 1.22 -9.41
C TRP A 130 7.77 0.61 -10.65
N LYS A 131 6.98 0.20 -11.66
CA LYS A 131 7.54 -0.35 -12.89
C LYS A 131 8.22 0.73 -13.73
N LYS A 132 7.61 1.91 -13.84
CA LYS A 132 8.15 3.04 -14.61
C LYS A 132 9.47 3.55 -14.02
N MET A 133 9.60 3.51 -12.70
CA MET A 133 10.83 3.90 -12.00
C MET A 133 12.06 3.10 -12.44
N GLY A 134 13.19 3.79 -12.54
CA GLY A 134 14.50 3.16 -12.75
C GLY A 134 15.11 2.62 -11.47
N MET A 135 16.26 1.93 -11.59
CA MET A 135 16.96 1.36 -10.44
C MET A 135 17.41 2.43 -9.43
N VAL A 136 17.84 3.59 -9.92
CA VAL A 136 18.29 4.71 -9.07
C VAL A 136 17.15 5.27 -8.23
N GLU A 137 16.00 5.55 -8.84
CA GLU A 137 14.80 6.06 -8.15
C GLU A 137 14.28 5.06 -7.12
N LYS A 138 14.24 3.77 -7.49
CA LYS A 138 13.89 2.68 -6.56
C LYS A 138 14.82 2.65 -5.36
N TRP A 139 16.12 2.77 -5.58
CA TRP A 139 17.11 2.76 -4.51
C TRP A 139 17.00 4.00 -3.62
N ARG A 140 16.73 5.18 -4.19
CA ARG A 140 16.47 6.41 -3.42
C ARG A 140 15.24 6.29 -2.52
N ILE A 141 14.11 5.79 -3.04
CA ILE A 141 12.89 5.57 -2.24
C ILE A 141 13.14 4.54 -1.14
N LEU A 142 13.80 3.42 -1.46
CA LEU A 142 14.13 2.41 -0.47
C LEU A 142 15.05 2.97 0.61
N ASN A 143 16.00 3.83 0.25
CA ASN A 143 16.84 4.49 1.25
C ASN A 143 16.06 5.48 2.10
N ALA A 144 15.18 6.31 1.52
CA ALA A 144 14.35 7.21 2.29
C ALA A 144 13.53 6.44 3.36
N ILE A 145 12.85 5.37 2.96
CA ILE A 145 12.03 4.55 3.87
C ILE A 145 12.86 3.84 4.95
N LEU A 146 14.05 3.36 4.60
CA LEU A 146 14.88 2.55 5.50
C LEU A 146 15.77 3.39 6.43
N TRP A 147 16.06 4.64 6.06
CA TRP A 147 17.02 5.50 6.76
C TRP A 147 16.40 6.80 7.32
N GLU A 148 15.08 7.05 7.15
CA GLU A 148 14.33 8.11 7.87
C GLU A 148 14.08 7.80 9.37
N GLU A 149 15.02 7.12 10.04
CA GLU A 149 15.09 7.11 11.49
C GLU A 149 16.20 8.09 11.88
N ASP A 150 15.80 9.27 12.37
CA ASP A 150 16.61 10.27 13.09
C ASP A 150 17.09 11.54 12.35
N ASP A 151 16.20 12.36 11.79
CA ASP A 151 16.51 13.80 11.71
C ASP A 151 15.31 14.70 12.08
N GLU A 152 15.61 15.59 13.04
CA GLU A 152 14.92 16.74 13.65
C GLU A 152 13.37 16.84 13.57
N GLU A 153 12.75 16.98 14.74
CA GLU A 153 11.38 17.48 14.93
C GLU A 153 11.28 18.93 14.40
N VAL A 154 11.21 19.10 13.08
CA VAL A 154 10.77 20.37 12.48
C VAL A 154 9.28 20.52 12.78
N SER A 155 8.92 21.61 13.45
CA SER A 155 7.53 21.85 13.85
C SER A 155 6.64 21.99 12.62
N ILE A 156 5.64 21.11 12.54
CA ILE A 156 4.70 20.96 11.42
C ILE A 156 3.92 22.25 11.10
N ASP A 157 3.67 23.08 12.11
CA ASP A 157 3.02 24.40 11.93
C ASP A 157 3.84 25.35 11.03
N GLU A 158 5.17 25.17 10.98
CA GLU A 158 6.08 25.98 10.16
C GLU A 158 6.07 25.50 8.69
N ILE A 159 5.91 24.19 8.46
CA ILE A 159 5.79 23.58 7.11
C ILE A 159 4.42 23.90 6.49
N LEU A 160 3.34 23.88 7.28
CA LEU A 160 1.98 24.16 6.81
C LEU A 160 1.71 25.66 6.63
N GLY A 161 2.37 26.52 7.42
CA GLY A 161 2.24 27.97 7.31
C GLY A 161 2.99 28.57 6.12
N ASP A 162 3.97 27.84 5.58
CA ASP A 162 4.82 28.30 4.47
C ASP A 162 4.55 27.47 3.20
N SER A 163 3.68 28.03 2.35
CA SER A 163 3.33 27.47 1.04
C SER A 163 4.55 27.23 0.15
N ASP A 164 5.65 27.97 0.35
CA ASP A 164 6.87 27.83 -0.45
C ASP A 164 7.70 26.62 0.02
N LEU A 165 7.73 26.33 1.33
CA LEU A 165 8.36 25.12 1.91
C LEU A 165 7.60 23.83 1.55
N LEU A 166 6.27 23.86 1.61
CA LEU A 166 5.46 22.72 1.19
C LEU A 166 5.64 22.45 -0.32
N SER A 167 5.69 23.51 -1.12
CA SER A 167 5.94 23.40 -2.56
C SER A 167 7.34 22.87 -2.86
N SER A 168 8.37 23.32 -2.13
CA SER A 168 9.75 22.85 -2.31
C SER A 168 9.92 21.38 -1.92
N MET A 169 9.26 20.91 -0.85
CA MET A 169 9.26 19.48 -0.49
C MET A 169 8.54 18.61 -1.52
N MET A 170 7.44 19.13 -2.09
CA MET A 170 6.73 18.45 -3.19
C MET A 170 7.56 18.44 -4.49
N GLU A 171 8.35 19.48 -4.74
CA GLU A 171 9.27 19.57 -5.87
C GLU A 171 10.49 18.65 -5.68
N GLU A 172 11.06 18.57 -4.48
CA GLU A 172 12.11 17.60 -4.11
C GLU A 172 11.60 16.16 -4.25
N ALA A 173 10.37 15.86 -3.81
CA ALA A 173 9.76 14.55 -4.01
C ALA A 173 9.62 14.20 -5.51
N ARG A 174 9.33 15.19 -6.36
CA ARG A 174 9.31 15.04 -7.82
C ARG A 174 10.71 14.84 -8.41
N GLU A 175 11.75 15.47 -7.87
CA GLU A 175 13.15 15.24 -8.27
C GLU A 175 13.68 13.86 -7.87
N VAL A 176 13.21 13.34 -6.73
CA VAL A 176 13.65 12.03 -6.21
C VAL A 176 13.17 10.90 -7.13
N ALA A 177 11.93 10.97 -7.61
CA ALA A 177 11.30 9.94 -8.42
C ALA A 177 10.44 10.49 -9.57
N PRO A 178 11.05 11.15 -10.59
CA PRO A 178 10.30 11.84 -11.65
C PRO A 178 9.40 10.91 -12.46
N ARG A 179 9.85 9.67 -12.73
CA ARG A 179 9.05 8.67 -13.45
C ARG A 179 7.91 8.10 -12.62
N ALA A 180 8.00 8.16 -11.29
CA ALA A 180 6.86 7.86 -10.44
C ALA A 180 5.84 8.99 -10.51
N GLY A 181 6.30 10.25 -10.51
CA GLY A 181 5.47 11.44 -10.72
C GLY A 181 4.68 11.38 -12.02
N GLU A 182 5.31 11.01 -13.13
CA GLU A 182 4.65 10.82 -14.44
C GLU A 182 3.46 9.86 -14.35
N VAL A 183 3.55 8.78 -13.55
CA VAL A 183 2.45 7.82 -13.39
C VAL A 183 1.40 8.25 -12.37
N LEU A 184 1.83 8.89 -11.28
CA LEU A 184 0.96 9.30 -10.18
C LEU A 184 0.16 10.56 -10.51
N ILE A 185 0.65 11.36 -11.45
CA ILE A 185 0.06 12.64 -11.86
C ILE A 185 -0.41 12.53 -13.30
N ASP A 186 0.51 12.51 -14.27
CA ASP A 186 0.14 12.66 -15.70
C ASP A 186 -0.72 11.49 -16.22
N GLU A 187 -0.33 10.24 -15.95
CA GLU A 187 -1.15 9.07 -16.30
C GLU A 187 -2.48 9.05 -15.53
N ARG A 188 -2.50 9.59 -14.31
CA ARG A 188 -3.69 9.64 -13.47
C ARG A 188 -4.67 10.69 -13.97
N ASP A 189 -4.20 11.87 -14.36
CA ASP A 189 -5.00 12.93 -14.99
C ASP A 189 -5.61 12.45 -16.30
N SER A 190 -4.81 11.74 -17.11
CA SER A 190 -5.28 11.12 -18.35
C SER A 190 -6.38 10.08 -18.09
N PHE A 191 -6.23 9.27 -17.04
CA PHE A 191 -7.23 8.28 -16.64
C PHE A 191 -8.52 8.95 -16.17
N LEU A 192 -8.43 9.96 -15.30
CA LEU A 192 -9.56 10.72 -14.79
C LEU A 192 -10.32 11.40 -15.93
N ALA A 193 -9.62 12.08 -16.84
CA ALA A 193 -10.23 12.69 -18.02
C ALA A 193 -10.94 11.65 -18.90
N GLY A 194 -10.33 10.49 -19.14
CA GLY A 194 -10.95 9.40 -19.90
C GLY A 194 -12.22 8.86 -19.23
N ARG A 195 -12.22 8.70 -17.91
CA ARG A 195 -13.43 8.30 -17.15
C ARG A 195 -14.50 9.38 -17.19
N ILE A 196 -14.15 10.66 -17.08
CA ILE A 196 -15.07 11.78 -17.21
C ILE A 196 -15.72 11.77 -18.61
N GLN A 197 -14.96 11.54 -19.68
CA GLN A 197 -15.51 11.44 -21.04
C GLN A 197 -16.50 10.26 -21.20
N GLN A 198 -16.32 9.15 -20.48
CA GLN A 198 -17.24 8.01 -20.54
C GLN A 198 -18.57 8.25 -19.83
N ILE A 199 -18.58 9.12 -18.81
CA ILE A 199 -19.78 9.45 -18.04
C ILE A 199 -20.51 10.68 -18.58
N ARG A 200 -19.91 11.38 -19.54
CA ARG A 200 -20.55 12.47 -20.30
C ARG A 200 -21.79 11.97 -21.02
N GLY A 201 -22.83 12.80 -21.06
CA GLY A 201 -24.13 12.44 -21.63
C GLY A 201 -25.09 11.73 -20.67
N LYS A 202 -24.71 11.57 -19.39
CA LYS A 202 -25.62 11.11 -18.31
C LYS A 202 -26.39 12.26 -17.63
N GLY A 203 -26.48 13.43 -18.27
CA GLY A 203 -27.04 14.65 -17.69
C GLY A 203 -25.96 15.57 -17.12
N LYS A 204 -26.32 16.40 -16.14
CA LYS A 204 -25.41 17.29 -15.44
C LYS A 204 -24.48 16.52 -14.51
N VAL A 205 -23.18 16.52 -14.84
CA VAL A 205 -22.15 15.82 -14.09
C VAL A 205 -21.31 16.81 -13.28
N LEU A 206 -21.29 16.62 -11.96
CA LEU A 206 -20.37 17.32 -11.06
C LEU A 206 -19.20 16.40 -10.74
N VAL A 207 -18.01 16.78 -11.16
CA VAL A 207 -16.78 16.04 -10.89
C VAL A 207 -16.07 16.67 -9.69
N VAL A 208 -15.78 15.89 -8.65
CA VAL A 208 -15.02 16.32 -7.47
C VAL A 208 -13.68 15.60 -7.46
N ILE A 209 -12.60 16.37 -7.68
CA ILE A 209 -11.21 15.90 -7.77
C ILE A 209 -10.30 16.76 -6.89
N GLY A 210 -9.14 16.25 -6.52
CA GLY A 210 -8.12 17.02 -5.83
C GLY A 210 -7.63 18.18 -6.70
N ALA A 211 -7.40 19.34 -6.09
CA ALA A 211 -6.99 20.56 -6.80
C ALA A 211 -5.70 20.38 -7.62
N GLY A 212 -4.80 19.48 -7.19
CA GLY A 212 -3.58 19.13 -7.93
C GLY A 212 -3.81 18.47 -9.29
N HIS A 213 -4.94 17.80 -9.48
CA HIS A 213 -5.31 17.12 -10.73
C HIS A 213 -6.16 18.01 -11.66
N LEU A 214 -6.68 19.13 -11.16
CA LEU A 214 -7.64 19.98 -11.87
C LEU A 214 -7.11 20.47 -13.23
N SER A 215 -5.89 21.03 -13.25
CA SER A 215 -5.29 21.58 -14.46
C SER A 215 -4.99 20.50 -15.51
N GLY A 216 -4.42 19.37 -15.10
CA GLY A 216 -4.10 18.26 -16.00
C GLY A 216 -5.32 17.56 -16.56
N VAL A 217 -6.38 17.38 -15.75
CA VAL A 217 -7.65 16.81 -16.23
C VAL A 217 -8.30 17.71 -17.28
N VAL A 218 -8.37 19.03 -17.04
CA VAL A 218 -8.93 19.99 -18.00
C VAL A 218 -8.16 19.98 -19.32
N GLN A 219 -6.82 19.91 -19.25
CA GLN A 219 -5.98 19.81 -20.45
C GLN A 219 -6.27 18.53 -21.25
N ASN A 220 -6.35 17.38 -20.58
CA ASN A 220 -6.65 16.09 -21.23
C ASN A 220 -8.09 16.01 -21.78
N LEU A 221 -9.06 16.72 -21.17
CA LEU A 221 -10.42 16.81 -21.68
C LEU A 221 -10.53 17.59 -23.00
N GLY A 222 -9.54 18.43 -23.32
CA GLY A 222 -9.44 19.13 -24.61
C GLY A 222 -9.03 18.23 -25.77
N GLU A 223 -8.56 17.01 -25.52
CA GLU A 223 -8.20 16.05 -26.56
C GLU A 223 -9.43 15.32 -27.16
N PRO A 224 -9.33 14.74 -28.37
CA PRO A 224 -10.43 13.99 -28.97
C PRO A 224 -10.84 12.78 -28.11
N ALA A 225 -12.14 12.64 -27.82
CA ALA A 225 -12.68 11.61 -26.92
C ALA A 225 -12.29 10.17 -27.30
N PHE A 226 -12.09 9.87 -28.58
CA PHE A 226 -11.61 8.56 -29.03
C PHE A 226 -10.19 8.26 -28.51
N GLU A 227 -9.29 9.24 -28.55
CA GLU A 227 -7.93 9.08 -28.05
C GLU A 227 -7.93 8.88 -26.54
N THR A 228 -8.68 9.71 -25.80
CA THR A 228 -8.78 9.61 -24.34
C THR A 228 -9.36 8.27 -23.89
N THR A 229 -10.38 7.76 -24.59
CA THR A 229 -11.01 6.47 -24.27
C THR A 229 -10.11 5.28 -24.61
N SER A 230 -9.35 5.36 -25.70
CA SER A 230 -8.39 4.31 -26.06
C SER A 230 -7.22 4.21 -25.05
N ARG A 231 -6.69 5.36 -24.60
CA ARG A 231 -5.66 5.42 -23.56
C ARG A 231 -6.18 4.90 -22.22
N LEU A 232 -7.45 5.13 -21.89
CA LEU A 232 -8.06 4.61 -20.66
C LEU A 232 -7.97 3.09 -20.55
N ALA A 233 -8.17 2.35 -21.65
CA ALA A 233 -8.05 0.90 -21.65
C ALA A 233 -6.63 0.45 -21.29
N GLU A 234 -5.60 1.06 -21.90
CA GLU A 234 -4.19 0.79 -21.60
C GLU A 234 -3.81 1.16 -20.16
N LEU A 235 -4.33 2.29 -19.66
CA LEU A 235 -4.06 2.78 -18.32
C LEU A 235 -4.73 1.95 -17.22
N SER A 236 -5.76 1.18 -17.59
CA SER A 236 -6.45 0.23 -16.70
C SER A 236 -5.73 -1.10 -16.56
N GLU A 237 -4.83 -1.44 -17.49
CA GLU A 237 -4.11 -2.71 -17.47
C GLU A 237 -3.00 -2.74 -16.42
N GLU A 238 -2.88 -3.90 -15.76
CA GLU A 238 -1.77 -4.18 -14.86
C GLU A 238 -0.47 -4.36 -15.64
N PRO A 239 0.64 -3.75 -15.15
CA PRO A 239 1.91 -3.91 -15.82
C PRO A 239 2.37 -5.38 -15.80
N PRO A 240 2.87 -5.94 -16.92
CA PRO A 240 3.35 -7.32 -16.91
C PRO A 240 4.50 -7.50 -15.92
N LYS A 241 4.52 -8.65 -15.23
CA LYS A 241 5.52 -9.00 -14.23
C LYS A 241 6.92 -9.02 -14.85
N SER A 242 7.91 -8.47 -14.15
CA SER A 242 9.29 -8.51 -14.62
C SER A 242 9.80 -9.95 -14.60
N VAL A 243 10.36 -10.40 -15.72
CA VAL A 243 10.95 -11.75 -15.86
C VAL A 243 12.37 -11.82 -15.28
N TRP A 244 13.03 -10.68 -15.06
CA TRP A 244 14.43 -10.65 -14.61
C TRP A 244 14.66 -11.24 -13.21
N PRO A 245 13.81 -10.99 -12.19
CA PRO A 245 13.93 -11.67 -10.90
C PRO A 245 13.76 -13.19 -11.03
N ILE A 246 12.87 -13.65 -11.91
CA ILE A 246 12.67 -15.07 -12.19
C ILE A 246 13.92 -15.65 -12.88
N ALA A 247 14.46 -14.93 -13.86
CA ALA A 247 15.69 -15.34 -14.55
C ALA A 247 16.89 -15.39 -13.60
N LEU A 248 17.04 -14.41 -12.69
CA LEU A 248 18.10 -14.39 -11.68
C LEU A 248 17.94 -15.54 -10.67
N MET A 249 16.72 -15.78 -10.18
CA MET A 249 16.41 -16.90 -9.30
C MET A 249 16.63 -18.26 -9.97
N ALA A 250 16.39 -18.37 -11.28
CA ALA A 250 16.66 -19.58 -12.05
C ALA A 250 18.15 -19.75 -12.43
N ALA A 251 18.87 -18.65 -12.61
CA ALA A 251 20.29 -18.66 -12.94
C ALA A 251 21.12 -19.31 -11.82
N ILE A 252 20.75 -19.10 -10.55
CA ILE A 252 21.47 -19.68 -9.41
C ILE A 252 21.44 -21.22 -9.42
N PRO A 253 20.28 -21.91 -9.48
CA PRO A 253 20.23 -23.37 -9.63
C PRO A 253 20.87 -23.87 -10.92
N VAL A 254 20.67 -23.20 -12.06
CA VAL A 254 21.27 -23.59 -13.34
C VAL A 254 22.79 -23.54 -13.27
N PHE A 255 23.34 -22.47 -12.68
CA PHE A 255 24.77 -22.34 -12.44
C PHE A 255 25.29 -23.44 -11.51
N LEU A 256 24.62 -23.69 -10.39
CA LEU A 256 24.98 -24.75 -9.42
C LEU A 256 24.94 -26.15 -10.03
N LEU A 257 23.89 -26.48 -10.77
CA LEU A 257 23.79 -27.77 -11.46
C LEU A 257 24.83 -27.88 -12.59
N GLY A 258 25.13 -26.77 -13.26
CA GLY A 258 26.19 -26.70 -14.27
C GLY A 258 27.58 -26.96 -13.70
N THR A 259 27.93 -26.35 -12.55
CA THR A 259 29.23 -26.57 -11.90
C THR A 259 29.36 -28.00 -11.39
N VAL A 260 28.31 -28.54 -10.76
CA VAL A 260 28.26 -29.94 -10.30
C VAL A 260 28.39 -30.92 -11.47
N GLY A 261 27.69 -30.67 -12.58
CA GLY A 261 27.78 -31.49 -13.79
C GLY A 261 29.18 -31.44 -14.43
N TRP A 262 29.82 -30.27 -14.43
CA TRP A 262 31.18 -30.08 -14.94
C TRP A 262 32.23 -30.80 -14.07
N MET A 263 32.16 -30.68 -12.74
CA MET A 263 33.03 -31.42 -11.81
C MET A 263 32.85 -32.93 -11.94
N ALA A 264 31.60 -33.40 -12.10
CA ALA A 264 31.30 -34.80 -12.31
C ALA A 264 31.89 -35.33 -13.62
N TYR A 265 31.85 -34.53 -14.70
CA TYR A 265 32.45 -34.86 -15.98
C TYR A 265 33.98 -34.96 -15.89
N ASN A 266 34.63 -34.12 -15.10
CA ASN A 266 36.08 -34.15 -14.87
C ASN A 266 36.53 -35.25 -13.89
N GLY A 267 35.59 -35.97 -13.25
CA GLY A 267 35.90 -37.07 -12.34
C GLY A 267 36.32 -36.65 -10.93
N GLU A 268 36.07 -35.40 -10.53
CA GLU A 268 36.45 -34.79 -9.25
C GLU A 268 35.48 -35.19 -8.10
N MET A 269 35.27 -36.50 -7.90
CA MET A 269 34.24 -37.02 -6.98
C MET A 269 34.48 -36.68 -5.51
N GLU A 270 35.75 -36.55 -5.09
CA GLU A 270 36.09 -36.19 -3.71
C GLU A 270 35.79 -34.71 -3.43
N GLU A 271 36.10 -33.82 -4.39
CA GLU A 271 35.79 -32.39 -4.30
C GLU A 271 34.28 -32.12 -4.35
N LEU A 272 33.55 -32.91 -5.14
CA LEU A 272 32.08 -32.88 -5.18
C LEU A 272 31.47 -33.20 -3.81
N LYS A 273 31.97 -34.25 -3.14
CA LYS A 273 31.51 -34.64 -1.82
C LYS A 273 31.82 -33.57 -0.78
N GLN A 274 33.03 -33.02 -0.81
CA GLN A 274 33.42 -31.93 0.10
C GLN A 274 32.55 -30.69 -0.13
N THR A 275 32.35 -30.28 -1.38
CA THR A 275 31.49 -29.16 -1.76
C THR A 275 30.04 -29.36 -1.29
N ALA A 276 29.49 -30.56 -1.48
CA ALA A 276 28.13 -30.89 -1.02
C ALA A 276 28.01 -30.82 0.51
N GLN A 277 29.00 -31.34 1.25
CA GLN A 277 29.01 -31.28 2.71
C GLN A 277 29.12 -29.84 3.23
N THR A 278 30.04 -29.05 2.66
CA THR A 278 30.21 -27.63 3.01
C THR A 278 28.95 -26.83 2.71
N TRP A 279 28.30 -27.07 1.57
CA TRP A 279 27.05 -26.42 1.20
C TRP A 279 25.89 -26.79 2.14
N LEU A 280 25.72 -28.07 2.48
CA LEU A 280 24.71 -28.53 3.45
C LEU A 280 24.93 -27.88 4.83
N ALA A 281 26.17 -27.87 5.31
CA ALA A 281 26.51 -27.33 6.62
C ALA A 281 26.31 -25.80 6.70
N LEU A 282 26.77 -25.05 5.69
CA LEU A 282 26.62 -23.59 5.64
C LEU A 282 25.16 -23.17 5.57
N ASN A 283 24.36 -23.79 4.70
CA ASN A 283 22.93 -23.46 4.58
C ASN A 283 22.18 -23.76 5.87
N ALA A 284 22.39 -24.93 6.47
CA ALA A 284 21.74 -25.32 7.72
C ALA A 284 22.11 -24.37 8.88
N LEU A 285 23.38 -23.98 8.98
CA LEU A 285 23.87 -23.07 10.01
C LEU A 285 23.31 -21.65 9.85
N LEU A 286 23.38 -21.08 8.63
CA LEU A 286 22.90 -19.74 8.34
C LEU A 286 21.38 -19.64 8.51
N ALA A 287 20.62 -20.63 8.03
CA ALA A 287 19.17 -20.67 8.20
C ALA A 287 18.78 -20.82 9.67
N GLY A 288 19.47 -21.69 10.42
CA GLY A 288 19.26 -21.83 11.87
C GLY A 288 19.54 -20.54 12.64
N LEU A 289 20.65 -19.87 12.33
CA LEU A 289 21.01 -18.57 12.91
C LEU A 289 19.99 -17.48 12.56
N GLY A 290 19.50 -17.45 11.32
CA GLY A 290 18.47 -16.49 10.90
C GLY A 290 17.18 -16.64 11.71
N VAL A 291 16.71 -17.88 11.90
CA VAL A 291 15.52 -18.16 12.73
C VAL A 291 15.78 -17.82 14.21
N LEU A 292 17.00 -18.05 14.71
CA LEU A 292 17.39 -17.70 16.07
C LEU A 292 17.37 -16.17 16.29
N ILE A 293 17.93 -15.38 15.36
CA ILE A 293 17.92 -13.91 15.40
C ILE A 293 16.48 -13.38 15.37
N ALA A 294 15.61 -14.00 14.57
CA ALA A 294 14.18 -13.70 14.52
C ALA A 294 13.40 -14.14 15.79
N ARG A 295 14.09 -14.64 16.83
CA ARG A 295 13.50 -15.19 18.06
C ARG A 295 12.50 -16.32 17.82
N GLY A 296 12.74 -17.14 16.80
CA GLY A 296 11.94 -18.31 16.49
C GLY A 296 12.01 -19.38 17.57
N HIS A 297 10.96 -20.19 17.67
CA HIS A 297 10.93 -21.33 18.59
C HIS A 297 12.06 -22.34 18.24
N PRO A 298 12.65 -23.06 19.22
CA PRO A 298 13.72 -24.03 18.95
C PRO A 298 13.38 -25.08 17.87
N LEU A 299 12.12 -25.51 17.78
CA LEU A 299 11.64 -26.39 16.70
C LEU A 299 11.70 -25.72 15.32
N SER A 300 11.41 -24.42 15.22
CA SER A 300 11.50 -23.65 13.97
C SER A 300 12.94 -23.50 13.50
N ILE A 301 13.92 -23.42 14.42
CA ILE A 301 15.35 -23.40 14.10
C ILE A 301 15.74 -24.71 13.42
N LEU A 302 15.30 -25.85 13.99
CA LEU A 302 15.63 -27.17 13.48
C LEU A 302 14.96 -27.46 12.14
N VAL A 303 13.68 -27.09 11.99
CA VAL A 303 12.95 -27.18 10.71
C VAL A 303 13.60 -26.30 9.64
N GLY A 304 13.96 -25.05 9.98
CA GLY A 304 14.65 -24.14 9.05
C GLY A 304 16.02 -24.67 8.61
N ALA A 305 16.81 -25.20 9.54
CA ALA A 305 18.12 -25.77 9.24
C ALA A 305 18.02 -26.96 8.27
N ILE A 306 17.08 -27.90 8.50
CA ILE A 306 16.89 -29.09 7.66
C ILE A 306 16.26 -28.74 6.30
N ALA A 307 15.31 -27.80 6.26
CA ALA A 307 14.62 -27.44 5.03
C ALA A 307 15.47 -26.54 4.11
N SER A 308 16.43 -25.78 4.65
CA SER A 308 17.23 -24.81 3.88
C SER A 308 17.96 -25.36 2.65
N PRO A 309 18.60 -26.55 2.68
CA PRO A 309 19.33 -27.05 1.53
C PRO A 309 18.35 -27.49 0.42
N ILE A 310 17.23 -28.11 0.80
CA ILE A 310 16.22 -28.60 -0.15
C ILE A 310 15.49 -27.43 -0.83
N THR A 311 15.25 -26.37 -0.09
CA THR A 311 14.52 -25.18 -0.57
C THR A 311 15.35 -24.31 -1.50
N LEU A 312 16.68 -24.24 -1.32
CA LEU A 312 17.56 -23.52 -2.23
C LEU A 312 17.59 -24.11 -3.65
N LEU A 313 17.34 -25.41 -3.78
CA LEU A 313 17.27 -26.11 -5.08
C LEU A 313 15.92 -25.94 -5.78
N ASN A 314 14.89 -25.44 -5.08
CA ASN A 314 13.57 -25.21 -5.65
C ASN A 314 13.11 -23.76 -5.38
N PRO A 315 13.25 -22.85 -6.36
CA PRO A 315 12.88 -21.43 -6.20
C PRO A 315 11.40 -21.19 -5.90
N THR A 316 10.54 -22.21 -6.01
CA THR A 316 9.12 -22.13 -5.62
C THR A 316 8.85 -22.42 -4.14
N LEU A 317 9.82 -23.00 -3.42
CA LEU A 317 9.72 -23.33 -2.01
C LEU A 317 10.57 -22.37 -1.17
N ALA A 318 9.97 -21.27 -0.69
CA ALA A 318 10.69 -20.36 0.20
C ALA A 318 11.02 -21.05 1.53
N ALA A 319 12.31 -21.06 1.92
CA ALA A 319 12.79 -21.62 3.19
C ALA A 319 12.02 -21.09 4.42
N GLY A 320 11.49 -19.86 4.35
CA GLY A 320 10.71 -19.22 5.41
C GLY A 320 9.28 -19.76 5.62
N TRP A 321 8.74 -20.57 4.70
CA TRP A 321 7.41 -21.17 4.88
C TRP A 321 7.43 -22.29 5.91
N PHE A 322 8.46 -23.15 5.90
CA PHE A 322 8.53 -24.33 6.75
C PHE A 322 8.63 -24.04 8.26
N PRO A 323 9.42 -23.05 8.72
CA PRO A 323 9.47 -22.66 10.14
C PRO A 323 8.15 -22.05 10.66
N GLY A 324 7.31 -21.51 9.75
CA GLY A 324 6.03 -20.88 10.05
C GLY A 324 4.83 -21.83 10.13
N VAL A 325 4.99 -23.08 9.66
CA VAL A 325 4.00 -24.17 9.76
C VAL A 325 4.38 -25.08 10.93
N ASN A 326 4.30 -24.57 12.15
CA ASN A 326 4.38 -25.41 13.35
C ASN A 326 2.94 -25.85 13.72
N PRO A 327 2.65 -27.13 14.02
CA PRO A 327 1.35 -27.60 14.53
C PRO A 327 0.93 -26.93 15.86
N ALA A 328 1.79 -26.14 16.49
CA ALA A 328 1.48 -25.39 17.71
C ALA A 328 0.58 -24.16 17.49
N LYS A 329 0.14 -23.85 16.27
CA LYS A 329 -0.89 -22.83 15.98
C LYS A 329 -2.32 -23.31 16.31
N ILE A 330 -2.52 -23.87 17.51
CA ILE A 330 -3.83 -23.94 18.20
C ILE A 330 -3.90 -22.87 19.32
N ALA A 331 -2.95 -21.93 19.35
CA ALA A 331 -3.09 -20.71 20.14
C ALA A 331 -3.07 -19.49 19.21
N SER A 332 -4.26 -18.95 18.95
CA SER A 332 -4.46 -17.66 18.28
C SER A 332 -3.63 -16.59 18.99
N PRO A 333 -2.90 -15.72 18.27
CA PRO A 333 -2.20 -14.61 18.90
C PRO A 333 -3.25 -13.62 19.41
N THR A 334 -3.61 -13.74 20.69
CA THR A 334 -4.53 -12.81 21.34
C THR A 334 -3.81 -11.47 21.46
N GLY A 335 -4.25 -10.48 20.69
CA GLY A 335 -3.70 -9.13 20.66
C GLY A 335 -3.96 -8.35 21.94
N LYS A 336 -3.40 -8.77 23.08
CA LYS A 336 -3.30 -7.95 24.31
C LYS A 336 -2.09 -8.40 25.12
N ARG A 337 -0.93 -7.78 24.91
CA ARG A 337 0.13 -7.64 25.94
C ARG A 337 1.11 -6.52 25.55
N ALA A 338 0.74 -5.29 25.88
CA ALA A 338 1.71 -4.23 26.13
C ALA A 338 2.39 -4.46 27.50
N PRO A 339 3.69 -4.17 27.68
CA PRO A 339 4.36 -4.31 28.96
C PRO A 339 4.08 -3.07 29.83
N ARG A 340 3.22 -3.17 30.84
CA ARG A 340 3.13 -2.13 31.89
C ARG A 340 4.31 -2.28 32.86
N LYS A 341 5.17 -1.25 32.87
CA LYS A 341 6.18 -1.01 33.90
C LYS A 341 5.54 -0.88 35.29
N PHE A 342 6.17 -1.54 36.25
CA PHE A 342 6.37 -1.19 37.67
C PHE A 342 5.50 -0.06 38.27
N SER A 343 4.60 -0.42 39.18
CA SER A 343 4.35 0.35 40.41
C SER A 343 3.88 -0.59 41.52
N ARG A 344 4.68 -0.67 42.58
CA ARG A 344 4.34 -1.33 43.85
C ARG A 344 3.15 -0.63 44.52
N SER A 345 2.18 -1.38 45.00
CA SER A 345 1.63 -1.16 46.34
C SER A 345 0.89 -2.40 46.83
N TRP A 346 1.03 -2.60 48.13
CA TRP A 346 0.53 -3.70 48.93
C TRP A 346 -1.00 -3.75 48.98
N THR A 347 -1.58 -4.95 48.92
CA THR A 347 -2.47 -5.55 49.95
C THR A 347 -3.16 -6.81 49.40
N ARG A 348 -2.79 -7.98 49.95
CA ARG A 348 -3.71 -9.11 50.16
C ARG A 348 -4.36 -8.93 51.55
N PRO A 349 -5.40 -9.66 51.99
CA PRO A 349 -6.00 -10.88 51.41
C PRO A 349 -7.55 -10.94 51.46
N ARG A 350 -8.17 -11.88 50.71
CA ARG A 350 -9.12 -12.81 51.35
C ARG A 350 -9.38 -14.08 50.53
N TYR A 351 -9.20 -15.19 51.23
CA TYR A 351 -9.58 -16.57 50.90
C TYR A 351 -11.11 -16.72 50.91
N SER A 352 -11.64 -17.54 49.99
CA SER A 352 -12.53 -18.67 50.33
C SER A 352 -12.79 -19.50 49.07
N GLY A 353 -12.32 -20.75 49.06
CA GLY A 353 -12.69 -21.72 48.06
C GLY A 353 -14.00 -22.43 48.40
N ARG A 354 -14.69 -22.95 47.37
CA ARG A 354 -15.19 -24.33 47.32
C ARG A 354 -15.87 -24.68 45.99
N THR A 355 -15.59 -25.92 45.55
CA THR A 355 -16.42 -26.89 44.79
C THR A 355 -16.81 -26.52 43.35
N GLU A 356 -16.35 -27.27 42.32
CA GLU A 356 -16.97 -28.52 41.78
C GLU A 356 -18.45 -28.26 41.42
N TRP A 357 -18.94 -28.40 40.18
CA TRP A 357 -19.05 -29.55 39.24
C TRP A 357 -19.19 -28.96 37.81
N GLY A 358 -18.81 -29.55 36.67
CA GLY A 358 -18.94 -30.93 36.20
C GLY A 358 -20.13 -31.05 35.22
N GLY A 359 -19.88 -31.21 33.91
CA GLY A 359 -20.87 -31.54 32.85
C GLY A 359 -20.93 -30.49 31.72
N CYS A 360 -20.22 -30.56 30.58
CA CYS A 360 -20.20 -31.56 29.49
C CYS A 360 -21.55 -31.80 28.77
N CYS A 361 -21.58 -31.28 27.53
CA CYS A 361 -22.22 -31.77 26.29
C CYS A 361 -23.75 -31.82 26.21
N TRP A 362 -24.32 -31.09 25.24
CA TRP A 362 -24.47 -31.55 23.84
C TRP A 362 -24.28 -30.39 22.87
#